data_AF-A0A6A6XAT3-F1
#
_entry.id   AF-A0A6A6XAT3-F1
#
_cell.length_a   1.000
_cell.length_b   1.000
_cell.length_c   1.000
_cell.angle_alpha   90.00
_cell.angle_beta   90.00
_cell.angle_gamma   90.00
#
_symmetry.space_group_name_H-M   'P 1'
#
loop_
_entity.id
_entity.type
_entity.pdbx_description
1 polymer ?
#
loop_
_entity_poly.entity_id
_entity_poly.type
_entity_poly.pdbx_seq_one_letter_code
_entity_poly.pdbx_strand_id
1 'polypeptide(L)'
;MIGTVILPLYVYPSAGAWEPVYEMASSYPRVHFTAIVNPHSGPGEGALPNDVYTQAIQTLNSLDNVRTIGYVATTWCTKNVSSVLNEIAVYTGWGASDPSLAMNGIFFDETPTHYTPEYVSYLQKISQAVHTNRGLKEGFVGKRTFLISALGVL
;
A
#
# COMPACT_ATOMS: atom_id res chain seq x y z
N MET A 1 -22.24 -6.76 -11.63
CA MET A 1 -21.41 -5.91 -10.74
C MET A 1 -19.95 -6.23 -11.02
N ILE A 2 -19.12 -5.21 -11.16
CA ILE A 2 -17.66 -5.33 -11.11
C ILE A 2 -17.33 -5.47 -9.62
N GLY A 3 -16.71 -6.57 -9.22
CA GLY A 3 -16.30 -6.81 -7.83
C GLY A 3 -14.91 -6.24 -7.57
N THR A 4 -14.66 -5.82 -6.32
CA THR A 4 -13.33 -5.44 -5.86
C THR A 4 -12.92 -6.32 -4.71
N VAL A 5 -11.68 -6.81 -4.75
CA VAL A 5 -11.08 -7.63 -3.69
C VAL A 5 -9.85 -6.90 -3.14
N ILE A 6 -9.74 -6.80 -1.82
CA ILE A 6 -8.56 -6.30 -1.14
C ILE A 6 -7.83 -7.49 -0.53
N LEU A 7 -6.54 -7.61 -0.83
CA LEU A 7 -5.70 -8.73 -0.41
C LEU A 7 -4.55 -8.22 0.47
N PRO A 8 -4.60 -8.44 1.80
CA PRO A 8 -3.44 -8.29 2.67
C PRO A 8 -2.42 -9.38 2.34
N LEU A 9 -1.57 -9.14 1.33
CA LEU A 9 -0.68 -10.14 0.77
C LEU A 9 0.63 -10.19 1.56
N TYR A 10 0.52 -10.55 2.83
CA TYR A 10 1.62 -10.56 3.81
C TYR A 10 2.37 -11.90 3.86
N VAL A 11 2.04 -12.80 2.93
CA VAL A 11 2.78 -14.04 2.71
C VAL A 11 4.07 -13.69 1.99
N TYR A 12 5.22 -14.15 2.49
CA TYR A 12 6.48 -13.99 1.79
C TYR A 12 6.44 -14.68 0.42
N PRO A 13 6.85 -14.04 -0.68
CA PRO A 13 6.68 -14.56 -2.05
C PRO A 13 7.71 -15.63 -2.43
N SER A 14 7.94 -16.63 -1.57
CA SER A 14 8.72 -17.81 -1.97
C SER A 14 8.11 -18.48 -3.21
N ALA A 15 8.89 -19.29 -3.92
CA ALA A 15 8.46 -19.93 -5.17
C ALA A 15 7.08 -20.60 -5.01
N GLY A 16 6.12 -20.18 -5.83
CA GLY A 16 4.73 -20.67 -5.84
C GLY A 16 3.79 -20.04 -4.80
N ALA A 17 4.28 -19.28 -3.81
CA ALA A 17 3.43 -18.75 -2.73
C ALA A 17 2.39 -17.73 -3.20
N TRP A 18 2.70 -16.95 -4.24
CA TRP A 18 1.79 -15.95 -4.83
C TRP A 18 1.10 -16.44 -6.11
N GLU A 19 1.43 -17.64 -6.60
CA GLU A 19 0.80 -18.21 -7.81
C GLU A 19 -0.73 -18.23 -7.74
N PRO A 20 -1.35 -18.62 -6.61
CA PRO A 20 -2.82 -18.59 -6.50
C PRO A 20 -3.42 -17.20 -6.70
N VAL A 21 -2.68 -16.12 -6.38
CA VAL A 21 -3.12 -14.75 -6.60
C VAL A 21 -3.05 -14.38 -8.08
N TYR A 22 -1.99 -14.78 -8.78
CA TYR A 22 -1.83 -14.56 -10.22
C TYR A 22 -2.89 -15.32 -11.02
N GLU A 23 -3.13 -16.58 -10.68
CA GLU A 23 -4.16 -17.42 -11.29
C GLU A 23 -5.56 -16.84 -11.07
N MET A 24 -5.84 -16.37 -9.85
CA MET A 24 -7.12 -15.72 -9.52
C MET A 24 -7.31 -14.44 -10.33
N ALA A 25 -6.32 -13.56 -10.38
CA ALA A 25 -6.40 -12.33 -11.16
C ALA A 25 -6.64 -12.62 -12.65
N SER A 26 -5.93 -13.60 -13.21
CA SER A 26 -6.06 -14.00 -14.61
C SER A 26 -7.41 -14.65 -14.93
N SER A 27 -7.95 -15.46 -14.00
CA SER A 27 -9.23 -16.14 -14.16
C SER A 27 -10.44 -15.20 -14.04
N TYR A 28 -10.27 -14.06 -13.37
CA TYR A 28 -11.33 -13.09 -13.12
C TYR A 28 -10.95 -11.69 -13.63
N PRO A 29 -10.79 -11.48 -14.94
CA PRO A 29 -10.31 -10.21 -15.51
C PRO A 29 -11.24 -9.02 -15.27
N ARG A 30 -12.51 -9.26 -14.90
CA ARG A 30 -13.49 -8.21 -14.54
C ARG A 30 -13.51 -7.87 -13.05
N VAL A 31 -12.71 -8.54 -12.22
CA VAL A 31 -12.56 -8.25 -10.79
C VAL A 31 -11.30 -7.43 -10.61
N HIS A 32 -11.39 -6.32 -9.87
CA HIS A 32 -10.22 -5.51 -9.53
C HIS A 32 -9.64 -5.96 -8.20
N PHE A 33 -8.36 -6.29 -8.19
CA PHE A 33 -7.63 -6.72 -7.00
C PHE A 33 -6.76 -5.57 -6.50
N THR A 34 -6.80 -5.28 -5.20
CA THR A 34 -5.83 -4.38 -4.54
C THR A 34 -4.98 -5.20 -3.59
N ALA A 35 -3.74 -5.47 -3.98
CA ALA A 35 -2.77 -6.23 -3.20
C ALA A 35 -1.94 -5.29 -2.32
N ILE A 36 -2.00 -5.50 -1.00
CA ILE A 36 -1.20 -4.78 -0.02
C ILE A 36 0.11 -5.54 0.15
N VAL A 37 1.21 -4.92 -0.28
CA VAL A 37 2.56 -5.50 -0.25
C VAL A 37 3.27 -5.04 1.02
N ASN A 38 3.77 -5.99 1.81
CA ASN A 38 4.38 -5.72 3.11
C ASN A 38 5.66 -6.55 3.30
N PRO A 39 6.83 -6.08 2.79
CA PRO A 39 8.09 -6.79 2.95
C PRO A 39 8.49 -7.06 4.41
N HIS A 40 8.36 -6.05 5.28
CA HIS A 40 8.82 -6.12 6.66
C HIS A 40 8.16 -5.05 7.55
N SER A 41 6.84 -5.14 7.74
CA SER A 41 6.04 -4.10 8.43
C SER A 41 6.29 -2.69 7.87
N GLY A 42 6.44 -2.61 6.55
CA GLY A 42 7.07 -1.52 5.83
C GLY A 42 7.87 -2.04 4.62
N PRO A 43 8.55 -1.16 3.87
CA PRO A 43 9.28 -1.52 2.66
C PRO A 43 10.57 -2.32 2.91
N GLY A 44 10.98 -2.50 4.17
CA GLY A 44 12.27 -3.07 4.56
C GLY A 44 13.37 -2.02 4.71
N GLU A 45 14.59 -2.48 4.98
CA GLU A 45 15.75 -1.60 5.25
C GLU A 45 16.49 -1.13 3.99
N GLY A 46 16.32 -1.85 2.87
CA GLY A 46 16.97 -1.56 1.60
C GLY A 46 16.25 -0.49 0.78
N ALA A 47 16.97 0.14 -0.15
CA ALA A 47 16.38 1.08 -1.12
C ALA A 47 15.44 0.37 -2.12
N LEU A 48 15.67 -0.93 -2.35
CA LEU A 48 14.85 -1.82 -3.17
C LEU A 48 14.45 -3.04 -2.33
N PRO A 49 13.34 -3.71 -2.68
CA PRO A 49 13.02 -4.97 -2.05
C PRO A 49 14.02 -6.05 -2.50
N ASN A 50 14.08 -7.17 -1.79
CA ASN A 50 14.93 -8.28 -2.22
C ASN A 50 14.46 -8.85 -3.58
N ASP A 51 15.31 -9.67 -4.22
CA ASP A 51 15.04 -10.19 -5.57
C ASP A 51 13.73 -11.00 -5.66
N VAL A 52 13.37 -11.69 -4.57
CA VAL A 52 12.15 -12.51 -4.49
C VAL A 52 10.90 -11.62 -4.52
N TYR A 53 10.87 -10.56 -3.71
CA TYR A 53 9.81 -9.55 -3.77
C TYR A 53 9.81 -8.80 -5.10
N THR A 54 10.99 -8.46 -5.63
CA THR A 54 11.14 -7.76 -6.92
C THR A 54 10.40 -8.52 -8.03
N GLN A 55 10.71 -9.80 -8.23
CA GLN A 55 10.08 -10.63 -9.28
C GLN A 55 8.57 -10.78 -9.08
N ALA A 56 8.13 -10.99 -7.83
CA ALA A 56 6.72 -11.18 -7.51
C ALA A 56 5.90 -9.90 -7.72
N ILE A 57 6.44 -8.74 -7.33
CA ILE A 57 5.82 -7.43 -7.55
C ILE A 57 5.75 -7.11 -9.04
N GLN A 58 6.80 -7.38 -9.82
CA GLN A 58 6.80 -7.19 -11.27
C GLN A 58 5.69 -8.01 -11.94
N THR A 59 5.51 -9.26 -11.49
CA THR A 59 4.43 -10.13 -11.97
C THR A 59 3.06 -9.55 -11.64
N LEU A 60 2.80 -9.16 -10.39
CA LEU A 60 1.53 -8.49 -10.02
C LEU A 60 1.27 -7.24 -10.86
N ASN A 61 2.30 -6.41 -11.03
CA ASN A 61 2.19 -5.14 -11.74
C ASN A 61 2.01 -5.29 -13.26
N SER A 62 2.22 -6.49 -13.81
CA SER A 62 1.95 -6.83 -15.21
C SER A 62 0.48 -7.18 -15.47
N LEU A 63 -0.31 -7.40 -14.42
CA LEU A 63 -1.72 -7.79 -14.53
C LEU A 63 -2.61 -6.54 -14.50
N ASP A 64 -3.32 -6.27 -15.58
CA ASP A 64 -4.12 -5.03 -15.76
C ASP A 64 -5.22 -4.83 -14.70
N ASN A 65 -5.69 -5.91 -14.08
CA ASN A 65 -6.72 -5.88 -13.05
C ASN A 65 -6.17 -5.93 -11.61
N VAL A 66 -4.86 -5.80 -11.43
CA VAL A 66 -4.19 -5.76 -10.12
C VAL A 66 -3.60 -4.38 -9.85
N ARG A 67 -3.90 -3.85 -8.67
CA ARG A 67 -3.31 -2.64 -8.10
C ARG A 67 -2.43 -3.03 -6.91
N THR A 68 -1.15 -2.68 -6.94
CA THR A 68 -0.26 -2.89 -5.79
C THR A 68 -0.16 -1.62 -4.95
N ILE A 69 -0.23 -1.77 -3.62
CA ILE A 69 -0.04 -0.66 -2.69
C ILE A 69 0.89 -1.08 -1.55
N GLY A 70 1.80 -0.19 -1.15
CA GLY A 70 2.77 -0.46 -0.09
C GLY A 70 2.16 -0.32 1.30
N TYR A 71 2.48 -1.23 2.20
CA TYR A 71 2.08 -1.16 3.61
C TYR A 71 2.95 -0.19 4.40
N VAL A 72 2.33 0.72 5.18
CA VAL A 72 3.01 1.61 6.13
C VAL A 72 2.23 1.68 7.44
N ALA A 73 2.83 1.23 8.53
CA ALA A 73 2.24 1.36 9.87
C ALA A 73 2.33 2.80 10.38
N THR A 74 1.26 3.29 11.02
CA THR A 74 1.25 4.61 11.68
C THR A 74 1.24 4.54 13.21
N THR A 75 1.03 3.34 13.78
CA THR A 75 1.00 3.07 15.22
C THR A 75 0.06 4.03 15.96
N TRP A 76 -1.20 4.09 15.52
CA TRP A 76 -2.23 4.99 16.05
C TRP A 76 -1.82 6.47 15.99
N CYS A 77 -1.16 6.87 14.91
CA CYS A 77 -0.54 8.19 14.72
C CYS A 77 0.54 8.57 15.75
N THR A 78 1.15 7.58 16.44
CA THR A 78 2.27 7.82 17.37
C THR A 78 3.64 7.57 16.75
N LYS A 79 3.72 6.83 15.63
CA LYS A 79 4.98 6.68 14.88
C LYS A 79 5.44 8.04 14.38
N ASN A 80 6.74 8.34 14.50
CA ASN A 80 7.27 9.62 14.05
C ASN A 80 6.90 9.87 12.58
N VAL A 81 6.31 11.04 12.30
CA VAL A 81 5.85 11.39 10.95
C VAL A 81 7.01 11.36 9.93
N SER A 82 8.24 11.69 10.33
CA SER A 82 9.40 11.58 9.43
C SER A 82 9.69 10.14 9.04
N SER A 83 9.53 9.19 9.97
CA SER A 83 9.68 7.76 9.68
C SER A 83 8.63 7.27 8.68
N VAL A 84 7.36 7.67 8.86
CA VAL A 84 6.30 7.35 7.90
C VAL A 84 6.58 7.95 6.53
N LEU A 85 7.01 9.22 6.47
CA LEU A 85 7.40 9.87 5.21
C LEU A 85 8.59 9.18 4.53
N ASN A 86 9.56 8.69 5.30
CA ASN A 86 10.70 7.94 4.77
C ASN A 86 10.25 6.60 4.17
N GLU A 87 9.36 5.86 4.83
CA GLU A 87 8.84 4.59 4.29
C GLU A 87 8.02 4.81 3.00
N ILE A 88 7.21 5.87 2.95
CA ILE A 88 6.56 6.30 1.70
C ILE A 88 7.61 6.56 0.64
N ALA A 89 8.67 7.32 0.97
CA ALA A 89 9.74 7.66 0.04
C ALA A 89 10.44 6.41 -0.53
N VAL A 90 10.71 5.39 0.30
CA VAL A 90 11.31 4.13 -0.17
C VAL A 90 10.42 3.43 -1.19
N TYR A 91 9.12 3.22 -0.90
CA TYR A 91 8.20 2.64 -1.89
C TYR A 91 8.15 3.45 -3.18
N THR A 92 8.18 4.78 -3.09
CA THR A 92 8.17 5.64 -4.29
C THR A 92 9.48 5.58 -5.07
N GLY A 93 10.60 5.35 -4.37
CA GLY A 93 11.92 5.17 -4.96
C GLY A 93 12.04 3.90 -5.78
N TRP A 94 11.24 2.86 -5.47
CA TRP A 94 11.20 1.63 -6.28
C TRP A 94 10.78 1.92 -7.71
N GLY A 95 9.69 2.66 -7.90
CA GLY A 95 9.19 3.03 -9.23
C GLY A 95 10.13 3.97 -10.00
N ALA A 96 10.86 4.84 -9.28
CA ALA A 96 11.87 5.69 -9.88
C ALA A 96 13.12 4.90 -10.34
N SER A 97 13.42 3.79 -9.67
CA SER A 97 14.54 2.91 -9.99
C SER A 97 14.17 1.91 -11.10
N ASP A 98 12.98 1.34 -11.02
CA ASP A 98 12.40 0.42 -12.00
C ASP A 98 10.88 0.66 -12.10
N PRO A 99 10.38 1.18 -13.24
CA PRO A 99 8.94 1.42 -13.44
C PRO A 99 8.06 0.18 -13.24
N SER A 100 8.60 -1.03 -13.44
CA SER A 100 7.86 -2.28 -13.22
C SER A 100 7.63 -2.59 -11.73
N LEU A 101 8.38 -1.96 -10.84
CA LEU A 101 8.20 -2.02 -9.38
C LEU A 101 7.33 -0.89 -8.81
N ALA A 102 6.91 0.07 -9.64
CA ALA A 102 6.15 1.22 -9.16
C ALA A 102 4.84 0.79 -8.48
N MET A 103 4.68 1.16 -7.21
CA MET A 103 3.43 1.01 -6.47
C MET A 103 2.39 2.00 -6.97
N ASN A 104 1.11 1.65 -6.91
CA ASN A 104 0.02 2.58 -7.22
C ASN A 104 -0.28 3.52 -6.04
N GLY A 105 0.09 3.12 -4.81
CA GLY A 105 -0.33 3.82 -3.61
C GLY A 105 0.26 3.28 -2.31
N ILE A 106 -0.25 3.78 -1.19
CA ILE A 106 0.13 3.37 0.18
C ILE A 106 -1.12 3.01 0.98
N PHE A 107 -1.06 1.90 1.71
CA PHE A 107 -2.00 1.50 2.74
C PHE A 107 -1.44 1.92 4.11
N PHE A 108 -2.13 2.84 4.79
CA PHE A 108 -1.78 3.23 6.15
C PHE A 108 -2.49 2.35 7.16
N ASP A 109 -1.72 1.52 7.86
CA ASP A 109 -2.25 0.66 8.92
C ASP A 109 -2.21 1.36 10.29
N GLU A 110 -2.99 0.82 11.21
CA GLU A 110 -3.08 1.29 12.60
C GLU A 110 -3.48 2.77 12.68
N THR A 111 -4.41 3.23 11.83
CA THR A 111 -4.92 4.62 11.91
C THR A 111 -5.82 4.80 13.14
N PRO A 112 -5.81 5.97 13.80
CA PRO A 112 -6.42 6.17 15.11
C PRO A 112 -7.94 5.95 15.08
N THR A 113 -8.49 5.49 16.21
CA THR A 113 -9.93 5.22 16.39
C THR A 113 -10.71 6.41 16.93
N HIS A 114 -10.03 7.45 17.43
CA HIS A 114 -10.65 8.67 17.95
C HIS A 114 -10.13 9.91 17.23
N TYR A 115 -10.96 10.95 17.23
CA TYR A 115 -10.64 12.22 16.59
C TYR A 115 -9.80 13.10 17.51
N THR A 116 -8.72 13.66 16.96
CA THR A 116 -8.03 14.85 17.50
C THR A 116 -7.54 15.71 16.33
N PRO A 117 -7.41 17.04 16.50
CA PRO A 117 -6.82 17.91 15.48
C PRO A 117 -5.39 17.49 15.09
N GLU A 118 -4.61 16.94 16.03
CA GLU A 118 -3.25 16.48 15.81
C GLU A 118 -3.22 15.24 14.90
N TYR A 119 -4.12 14.28 15.11
CA TYR A 119 -4.23 13.10 14.25
C TYR A 119 -4.71 13.45 12.84
N VAL A 120 -5.64 14.38 12.72
CA VAL A 120 -6.04 14.89 11.40
C VAL A 120 -4.85 15.51 10.69
N SER A 121 -4.09 16.38 11.37
CA SER A 121 -2.90 17.02 10.80
C SER A 121 -1.83 16.00 10.38
N TYR A 122 -1.63 14.96 11.20
CA TYR A 122 -0.73 13.85 10.90
C TYR A 122 -1.16 13.09 9.62
N LEU A 123 -2.42 12.64 9.58
CA LEU A 123 -2.96 11.87 8.45
C LEU A 123 -3.01 12.69 7.16
N GLN A 124 -3.32 13.99 7.25
CA GLN A 124 -3.28 14.92 6.13
C GLN A 124 -1.86 15.05 5.58
N LYS A 125 -0.86 15.23 6.45
CA LYS A 125 0.54 15.37 6.04
C LYS A 125 1.05 14.15 5.28
N ILE A 126 0.79 12.94 5.78
CA ILE A 126 1.24 11.71 5.12
C ILE A 126 0.42 11.42 3.85
N SER A 127 -0.88 11.74 3.83
CA SER A 127 -1.72 11.61 2.62
C SER A 127 -1.26 12.56 1.52
N GLN A 128 -0.90 13.79 1.87
CA GLN A 128 -0.37 14.77 0.93
C GLN A 128 0.93 14.26 0.29
N ALA A 129 1.81 13.64 1.07
CA ALA A 129 3.05 13.06 0.56
C ALA A 129 2.77 11.99 -0.51
N VAL A 130 1.76 11.13 -0.31
CA VAL A 130 1.33 10.13 -1.31
C VAL A 130 0.78 10.81 -2.57
N HIS A 131 -0.13 11.79 -2.44
CA HIS A 131 -0.75 12.46 -3.59
C HIS A 131 0.23 13.26 -4.45
N THR A 132 1.27 13.84 -3.84
CA THR A 132 2.23 14.68 -4.57
C THR A 132 3.39 13.91 -5.19
N ASN A 133 3.53 12.62 -4.87
CA ASN A 133 4.70 11.85 -5.26
C ASN A 133 4.52 11.23 -6.66
N ARG A 134 5.42 11.58 -7.57
CA ARG A 134 5.43 11.11 -8.97
C ARG A 134 6.00 9.69 -9.15
N GLY A 135 6.61 9.11 -8.13
CA GLY A 135 7.09 7.74 -8.11
C GLY A 135 5.99 6.70 -7.87
N LEU A 136 4.77 7.14 -7.52
CA LEU A 136 3.58 6.29 -7.48
C LEU A 136 2.80 6.39 -8.78
N LYS A 137 2.24 5.27 -9.25
CA LYS A 137 1.46 5.24 -10.50
C LYS A 137 0.17 6.09 -10.42
N GLU A 138 -0.50 6.08 -9.26
CA GLU A 138 -1.80 6.76 -9.09
C GLU A 138 -1.85 7.70 -7.87
N GLY A 139 -0.90 7.61 -6.94
CA GLY A 139 -0.97 8.32 -5.66
C GLY A 139 -2.13 7.83 -4.78
N PHE A 140 -2.55 6.58 -4.92
CA PHE A 140 -3.70 6.03 -4.20
C PHE A 140 -3.41 5.92 -2.69
N VAL A 141 -4.34 6.37 -1.84
CA VAL A 141 -4.27 6.13 -0.39
C VAL A 141 -5.31 5.07 -0.05
N GLY A 142 -4.84 3.87 0.29
CA GLY A 142 -5.65 2.80 0.84
C GLY A 142 -6.14 3.20 2.21
N LYS A 143 -7.36 3.74 2.26
CA LYS A 143 -8.05 4.03 3.52
C LYS A 143 -8.87 2.81 3.89
N ARG A 144 -8.71 2.31 5.11
CA ARG A 144 -9.82 1.60 5.75
C ARG A 144 -10.95 2.64 5.83
N THR A 145 -12.12 2.38 5.24
CA THR A 145 -13.25 3.30 5.32
C THR A 145 -13.71 3.38 6.78
N PHE A 146 -13.08 4.25 7.56
CA PHE A 146 -13.62 4.72 8.82
C PHE A 146 -14.56 5.87 8.45
N LEU A 147 -15.86 5.61 8.54
CA LEU A 147 -16.84 6.68 8.73
C LEU A 147 -16.53 7.29 10.09
N ILE A 148 -15.62 8.26 10.13
CA ILE A 148 -15.48 9.14 11.28
C ILE A 148 -16.69 10.08 11.18
N SER A 149 -17.81 9.69 11.81
CA SER A 149 -18.90 10.63 12.02
C SER A 149 -18.36 11.73 12.94
N ALA A 150 -18.37 12.97 12.45
CA ALA A 150 -18.18 14.15 13.29
C ALA A 150 -19.39 14.41 14.22
N LEU A 151 -20.24 13.41 14.42
CA LEU A 151 -21.39 13.43 15.29
C LEU A 151 -21.25 12.22 16.20
N GLY A 152 -21.17 12.51 17.50
CA GLY A 152 -20.75 11.58 18.54
C GLY A 152 -21.61 10.34 18.70
N VAL A 153 -21.06 9.43 19.52
CA VAL A 153 -21.68 8.29 20.20
C VAL A 153 -23.16 8.07 19.88
N LEU A 154 -23.44 6.97 19.18
CA LEU A 154 -24.37 5.91 19.58
C LEU A 154 -23.89 4.58 18.99
#